data_AF-A0A8J2F538-F1
#
_entry.id   AF-A0A8J2F538-F1
#
_cell.length_a   1.000
_cell.length_b   1.000
_cell.length_c   1.000
_cell.angle_alpha   90.00
_cell.angle_beta   90.00
_cell.angle_gamma   90.00
#
_symmetry.space_group_name_H-M   'P 1'
#
loop_
_entity.id
_entity.type
_entity.pdbx_description
1 polymer ?
#
loop_
_entity_poly.entity_id
_entity_poly.type
_entity_poly.pdbx_seq_one_letter_code
_entity_poly.pdbx_strand_id
1 'polypeptide(L)'
;MVLCEVNEWLPEALLLIWVVTTLMAAIAIVGSSGLTFHFLYTTATYGKWQHKSSGVYPSAGYVRKEILQTLKGLVFACFFPALSVYRRASMQGYCIDHGITGEAPASSRDLMPSTNPESLVQKLGAASSAREPDLFESWGIGLDRETSWLRVGLEWLIIVLVTDFVEFFYHWCGHYFDHGWAVHRHHHVFSNPTPWAVIADEPMDNIVRASPLFWLPYFLPLNLNTLFLTFGIFFYFYGVYLHCGYEADWIIPSDHFFVNTSFQHYVHHAKGTRSKPIHCGFFIKLWDQLWGTEYKGVECFARTERAKGKRTLAKWESDVLQAFPNYDLLLDWRFFWYGEKHSMFQNRLFVDKRPSVPTVTSCSGSTPARSCTSSCNFEQNINRNIFTTADVRAEKVDAPTSTAMEVSADAVETAAKLERRIEYEEKNAAVRTTLITAQQSEMVGIAPSTTRANGALSPTSSSSVKLKYRVPAKKERTRDIDEDSTSSDGADAVSDSSSARDD
;
A
#
# COMPACT_ATOMS: atom_id res chain seq x y z
N MET A 1 -17.01 1.39 -23.26
CA MET A 1 -17.79 2.50 -22.71
C MET A 1 -16.82 3.44 -22.06
N VAL A 2 -16.53 4.49 -22.79
CA VAL A 2 -15.71 5.62 -22.43
C VAL A 2 -16.55 6.49 -21.48
N LEU A 3 -15.94 7.00 -20.41
CA LEU A 3 -16.64 7.88 -19.46
C LEU A 3 -17.23 9.15 -20.12
N CYS A 4 -16.70 9.53 -21.28
CA CYS A 4 -17.24 10.59 -22.12
C CYS A 4 -18.68 10.32 -22.59
N GLU A 5 -19.04 9.07 -22.90
CA GLU A 5 -20.40 8.75 -23.31
C GLU A 5 -21.35 8.77 -22.11
N VAL A 6 -20.89 8.46 -20.90
CA VAL A 6 -21.77 8.42 -19.70
C VAL A 6 -22.53 9.75 -19.51
N ASN A 7 -21.88 10.89 -19.80
CA ASN A 7 -22.53 12.20 -19.70
C ASN A 7 -23.61 12.44 -20.78
N GLU A 8 -23.54 11.78 -21.93
CA GLU A 8 -24.57 11.88 -22.98
C GLU A 8 -25.85 11.15 -22.57
N TRP A 9 -25.70 10.03 -21.86
CA TRP A 9 -26.81 9.23 -21.38
C TRP A 9 -27.42 9.79 -20.09
N LEU A 10 -26.60 10.46 -19.27
CA LEU A 10 -26.97 10.94 -17.94
C LEU A 10 -26.67 12.45 -17.77
N PRO A 11 -27.21 13.33 -18.62
CA PRO A 11 -26.94 14.76 -18.50
C PRO A 11 -27.45 15.28 -17.16
N GLU A 12 -26.64 16.13 -16.54
CA GLU A 12 -26.97 16.87 -15.31
C GLU A 12 -27.20 16.01 -14.04
N ALA A 13 -26.98 14.70 -14.08
CA ALA A 13 -27.28 13.79 -12.98
C ALA A 13 -26.01 13.38 -12.18
N LEU A 14 -25.34 14.33 -11.51
CA LEU A 14 -24.09 14.08 -10.76
C LEU A 14 -24.19 12.85 -9.85
N LEU A 15 -25.29 12.71 -9.10
CA LEU A 15 -25.47 11.58 -8.19
C LEU A 15 -25.50 10.24 -8.94
N LEU A 16 -26.17 10.18 -10.09
CA LEU A 16 -26.27 8.95 -10.88
C LEU A 16 -24.95 8.64 -11.58
N ILE A 17 -24.25 9.66 -12.11
CA ILE A 17 -22.88 9.53 -12.65
C ILE A 17 -21.94 8.98 -11.56
N TRP A 18 -22.05 9.48 -10.33
CA TRP A 18 -21.25 9.00 -9.20
C TRP A 18 -21.55 7.54 -8.85
N VAL A 19 -22.82 7.14 -8.80
CA VAL A 19 -23.21 5.74 -8.57
C VAL A 19 -22.65 4.84 -9.68
N VAL A 20 -22.81 5.21 -10.95
CA VAL A 20 -22.29 4.42 -12.10
C VAL A 20 -20.77 4.30 -12.04
N THR A 21 -20.07 5.41 -11.80
CA THR A 21 -18.60 5.42 -11.69
C THR A 21 -18.12 4.56 -10.52
N THR A 22 -18.82 4.62 -9.39
CA THR A 22 -18.55 3.79 -8.21
C THR A 22 -18.73 2.31 -8.52
N LEU A 23 -19.80 1.91 -9.22
CA LEU A 23 -20.01 0.52 -9.61
C LEU A 23 -18.93 0.01 -10.57
N MET A 24 -18.52 0.83 -11.54
CA MET A 24 -17.44 0.48 -12.46
C MET A 24 -16.10 0.31 -11.72
N ALA A 25 -15.77 1.25 -10.84
CA ALA A 25 -14.57 1.16 -10.01
C ALA A 25 -14.62 -0.08 -9.09
N ALA A 26 -15.78 -0.39 -8.52
CA ALA A 26 -15.96 -1.57 -7.68
C ALA A 26 -15.65 -2.86 -8.45
N ILE A 27 -16.15 -3.00 -9.68
CA ILE A 27 -15.84 -4.16 -10.53
C ILE A 27 -14.34 -4.26 -10.79
N ALA A 28 -13.68 -3.15 -11.13
CA ALA A 28 -12.24 -3.13 -11.42
C ALA A 28 -11.40 -3.49 -10.17
N ILE A 29 -11.65 -2.84 -9.03
CA ILE A 29 -10.89 -3.03 -7.79
C ILE A 29 -11.16 -4.41 -7.18
N VAL A 30 -12.42 -4.82 -7.07
CA VAL A 30 -12.79 -6.12 -6.51
C VAL A 30 -12.30 -7.24 -7.41
N GLY A 31 -12.40 -7.09 -8.73
CA GLY A 31 -11.89 -8.06 -9.70
C GLY A 31 -10.37 -8.23 -9.61
N SER A 32 -9.61 -7.13 -9.72
CA SER A 32 -8.14 -7.16 -9.71
C SER A 32 -7.56 -7.55 -8.35
N SER A 33 -8.09 -7.00 -7.25
CA SER A 33 -7.66 -7.36 -5.88
C SER A 33 -8.05 -8.79 -5.54
N GLY A 34 -9.28 -9.20 -5.87
CA GLY A 34 -9.79 -10.54 -5.60
C GLY A 34 -9.06 -11.61 -6.37
N LEU A 35 -8.76 -11.39 -7.66
CA LEU A 35 -7.99 -12.33 -8.47
C LEU A 35 -6.56 -12.47 -7.94
N THR A 36 -5.88 -11.34 -7.69
CA THR A 36 -4.52 -11.34 -7.13
C THR A 36 -4.49 -12.00 -5.75
N PHE A 37 -5.47 -11.72 -4.89
CA PHE A 37 -5.60 -12.33 -3.58
C PHE A 37 -5.86 -13.83 -3.68
N HIS A 38 -6.75 -14.28 -4.56
CA HIS A 38 -6.98 -15.71 -4.78
C HIS A 38 -5.71 -16.42 -5.26
N PHE A 39 -5.00 -15.81 -6.21
CA PHE A 39 -3.76 -16.38 -6.73
C PHE A 39 -2.65 -16.44 -5.67
N LEU A 40 -2.45 -15.41 -4.86
CA LEU A 40 -1.30 -15.32 -3.95
C LEU A 40 -1.58 -15.81 -2.52
N TYR A 41 -2.83 -15.75 -2.06
CA TYR A 41 -3.21 -15.99 -0.66
C TYR A 41 -4.08 -17.24 -0.50
N THR A 42 -5.14 -17.45 -1.28
CA THR A 42 -5.97 -18.65 -1.08
C THR A 42 -5.29 -19.91 -1.61
N THR A 43 -4.70 -19.82 -2.80
CA THR A 43 -3.93 -20.89 -3.48
C THR A 43 -2.42 -20.80 -3.21
N ALA A 44 -2.04 -20.34 -2.01
CA ALA A 44 -0.65 -20.23 -1.60
C ALA A 44 0.06 -21.58 -1.64
N THR A 45 1.23 -21.61 -2.29
CA THR A 45 2.14 -22.75 -2.36
C THR A 45 3.49 -22.36 -1.77
N TYR A 46 4.35 -23.35 -1.49
CA TYR A 46 5.73 -23.10 -1.09
C TYR A 46 6.43 -22.11 -2.04
N GLY A 47 6.36 -22.36 -3.36
CA GLY A 47 6.98 -21.50 -4.36
C GLY A 47 6.51 -20.04 -4.27
N LYS A 48 5.20 -19.80 -4.11
CA LYS A 48 4.67 -18.44 -3.92
C LYS A 48 5.15 -17.82 -2.61
N TRP A 49 5.13 -18.57 -1.52
CA TRP A 49 5.55 -18.07 -0.21
C TRP A 49 7.03 -17.69 -0.15
N GLN A 50 7.90 -18.40 -0.87
CA GLN A 50 9.31 -18.06 -0.95
C GLN A 50 9.57 -16.65 -1.50
N HIS A 51 8.61 -16.07 -2.23
CA HIS A 51 8.65 -14.72 -2.79
C HIS A 51 7.81 -13.70 -2.00
N LYS A 52 7.17 -14.09 -0.90
CA LYS A 52 6.38 -13.17 -0.10
C LYS A 52 7.29 -12.28 0.76
N SER A 53 7.12 -10.95 0.67
CA SER A 53 7.94 -9.98 1.42
C SER A 53 7.89 -10.25 2.93
N SER A 54 6.68 -10.43 3.46
CA SER A 54 6.48 -11.02 4.80
C SER A 54 6.44 -12.55 4.73
N GLY A 55 7.15 -13.22 5.63
CA GLY A 55 7.01 -14.68 5.80
C GLY A 55 5.68 -15.14 6.38
N VAL A 56 4.82 -14.20 6.79
CA VAL A 56 3.58 -14.46 7.51
C VAL A 56 2.39 -14.03 6.66
N TYR A 57 1.34 -14.86 6.67
CA TYR A 57 0.05 -14.53 6.06
C TYR A 57 -0.86 -13.83 7.08
N PRO A 58 -1.55 -12.73 6.70
CA PRO A 58 -2.46 -12.02 7.59
C PRO A 58 -3.71 -12.86 7.91
N SER A 59 -4.30 -12.68 9.11
CA SER A 59 -5.52 -13.41 9.46
C SER A 59 -6.70 -13.06 8.55
N ALA A 60 -7.68 -13.96 8.42
CA ALA A 60 -8.90 -13.65 7.68
C ALA A 60 -9.64 -12.43 8.25
N GLY A 61 -9.63 -12.23 9.58
CA GLY A 61 -10.26 -11.06 10.21
C GLY A 61 -9.53 -9.75 9.89
N TYR A 62 -8.21 -9.79 9.69
CA TYR A 62 -7.42 -8.67 9.22
C TYR A 62 -7.75 -8.34 7.76
N VAL A 63 -7.77 -9.34 6.87
CA VAL A 63 -8.15 -9.13 5.45
C VAL A 63 -9.59 -8.63 5.31
N ARG A 64 -10.51 -9.12 6.15
CA ARG A 64 -11.88 -8.59 6.22
C ARG A 64 -11.90 -7.07 6.49
N LYS A 65 -11.04 -6.58 7.39
CA LYS A 65 -10.96 -5.14 7.70
C LYS A 65 -10.43 -4.36 6.50
N GLU A 66 -9.43 -4.87 5.78
CA GLU A 66 -8.96 -4.27 4.53
C GLU A 66 -10.07 -4.17 3.49
N ILE A 67 -10.81 -5.27 3.25
CA ILE A 67 -11.92 -5.29 2.29
C ILE A 67 -12.99 -4.26 2.67
N LEU A 68 -13.41 -4.22 3.94
CA LEU A 68 -14.41 -3.25 4.40
C LEU A 68 -13.93 -1.80 4.25
N GLN A 69 -12.66 -1.52 4.57
CA GLN A 69 -12.08 -0.19 4.41
C GLN A 69 -11.98 0.20 2.93
N THR A 70 -11.62 -0.73 2.06
CA THR A 70 -11.58 -0.51 0.60
C THR A 70 -12.96 -0.24 0.03
N LEU A 71 -13.99 -0.98 0.44
CA LEU A 71 -15.37 -0.71 0.01
C LEU A 71 -15.84 0.68 0.46
N LYS A 72 -15.46 1.10 1.68
CA LYS A 72 -15.72 2.46 2.17
C LYS A 72 -14.96 3.49 1.34
N GLY A 73 -13.66 3.29 1.12
CA GLY A 73 -12.80 4.20 0.37
C GLY A 73 -13.26 4.42 -1.07
N LEU A 74 -13.72 3.34 -1.71
CA LEU A 74 -14.17 3.33 -3.10
C LEU A 74 -15.32 4.31 -3.38
N VAL A 75 -16.26 4.45 -2.44
CA VAL A 75 -17.38 5.41 -2.54
C VAL A 75 -16.84 6.84 -2.65
N PHE A 76 -15.80 7.18 -1.88
CA PHE A 76 -15.23 8.52 -1.85
C PHE A 76 -14.21 8.77 -2.97
N ALA A 77 -13.44 7.76 -3.35
CA ALA A 77 -12.48 7.83 -4.45
C ALA A 77 -13.18 8.14 -5.79
N CYS A 78 -14.45 7.77 -5.94
CA CYS A 78 -15.21 8.00 -7.17
C CYS A 78 -15.85 9.39 -7.28
N PHE A 79 -15.76 10.24 -6.24
CA PHE A 79 -16.38 11.56 -6.25
C PHE A 79 -15.79 12.48 -7.33
N PHE A 80 -14.48 12.69 -7.35
CA PHE A 80 -13.83 13.53 -8.35
C PHE A 80 -13.95 12.99 -9.78
N PRO A 81 -13.75 11.69 -10.04
CA PRO A 81 -14.08 11.06 -11.31
C PRO A 81 -15.48 11.44 -11.82
N ALA A 82 -16.49 11.33 -10.96
CA ALA A 82 -17.87 11.69 -11.32
C ALA A 82 -18.04 13.19 -11.55
N LEU A 83 -17.39 14.02 -10.73
CA LEU A 83 -17.42 15.47 -10.88
C LEU A 83 -16.79 15.92 -12.20
N SER A 84 -15.70 15.27 -12.65
CA SER A 84 -15.07 15.53 -13.94
C SER A 84 -16.02 15.22 -15.10
N VAL A 85 -16.69 14.07 -15.07
CA VAL A 85 -17.67 13.73 -16.11
C VAL A 85 -18.82 14.74 -16.12
N TYR A 86 -19.35 15.07 -14.94
CA TYR A 86 -20.44 16.04 -14.78
C TYR A 86 -20.07 17.46 -15.24
N ARG A 87 -18.84 17.93 -14.95
CA ARG A 87 -18.36 19.28 -15.29
C ARG A 87 -17.61 19.35 -16.61
N ARG A 88 -17.66 18.33 -17.47
CA ARG A 88 -16.87 18.27 -18.72
C ARG A 88 -17.00 19.52 -19.59
N ALA A 89 -18.19 20.10 -19.69
CA ALA A 89 -18.44 21.29 -20.50
C ALA A 89 -17.75 22.57 -19.98
N SER A 90 -17.27 22.56 -18.73
CA SER A 90 -16.57 23.67 -18.08
C SER A 90 -15.08 23.39 -17.85
N MET A 91 -14.57 22.27 -18.35
CA MET A 91 -13.17 21.86 -18.22
C MET A 91 -12.43 22.05 -19.54
N GLN A 92 -11.10 22.11 -19.48
CA GLN A 92 -10.25 22.11 -20.68
C GLN A 92 -10.07 20.71 -21.28
N GLY A 93 -10.26 19.68 -20.46
CA GLY A 93 -10.18 18.28 -20.87
C GLY A 93 -11.18 17.95 -21.98
N TYR A 94 -10.76 17.08 -22.89
CA TYR A 94 -11.53 16.75 -24.09
C TYR A 94 -11.70 15.25 -24.26
N CYS A 95 -12.71 14.87 -25.03
CA CYS A 95 -12.96 13.51 -25.49
C CYS A 95 -12.52 13.41 -26.95
N ILE A 96 -11.94 12.28 -27.37
CA ILE A 96 -11.77 12.02 -28.80
C ILE A 96 -13.17 11.77 -29.34
N ASP A 97 -13.65 12.65 -30.21
CA ASP A 97 -14.84 12.35 -31.01
C ASP A 97 -14.44 11.23 -31.96
N HIS A 98 -15.06 10.05 -31.79
CA HIS A 98 -14.85 8.90 -32.64
C HIS A 98 -15.52 9.13 -34.01
N GLY A 99 -15.10 10.14 -34.76
CA GLY A 99 -15.32 10.26 -36.20
C GLY A 99 -16.74 10.02 -36.71
N ILE A 100 -17.79 10.27 -35.90
CA ILE A 100 -19.13 10.42 -36.46
C ILE A 100 -19.15 11.84 -37.00
N THR A 101 -18.73 11.96 -38.25
CA THR A 101 -18.78 13.16 -39.10
C THR A 101 -20.23 13.55 -39.42
N GLY A 102 -21.12 13.54 -38.43
CA GLY A 102 -22.50 14.00 -38.54
C GLY A 102 -22.64 15.23 -37.68
N GLU A 103 -22.82 16.37 -38.33
CA GLU A 103 -23.28 17.66 -37.79
C GLU A 103 -23.73 17.60 -36.32
N ALA A 104 -23.06 18.39 -35.47
CA ALA A 104 -23.45 18.57 -34.08
C ALA A 104 -24.98 18.79 -34.01
N PRO A 105 -25.74 17.94 -33.30
CA PRO A 105 -27.17 18.17 -33.17
C PRO A 105 -27.34 19.54 -32.53
N ALA A 106 -27.88 20.48 -33.30
CA ALA A 106 -28.20 21.82 -32.85
C ALA A 106 -28.91 21.68 -31.49
N SER A 107 -28.32 22.28 -30.46
CA SER A 107 -28.86 22.16 -29.11
C SER A 107 -30.34 22.54 -29.17
N SER A 108 -31.21 21.67 -28.68
CA SER A 108 -32.67 21.87 -28.71
C SER A 108 -33.16 23.05 -27.87
N ARG A 109 -32.26 23.93 -27.41
CA ARG A 109 -32.57 25.23 -26.81
C ARG A 109 -32.92 26.33 -27.83
N ASP A 110 -32.74 26.10 -29.14
CA ASP A 110 -33.00 27.12 -30.17
C ASP A 110 -34.37 27.00 -30.88
N LEU A 111 -35.27 26.13 -30.41
CA LEU A 111 -36.67 26.09 -30.89
C LEU A 111 -37.59 26.99 -30.06
N MET A 112 -37.22 28.26 -29.92
CA MET A 112 -38.17 29.33 -29.57
C MET A 112 -38.20 30.32 -30.75
N PRO A 113 -39.34 30.52 -31.41
CA PRO A 113 -39.44 31.41 -32.55
C PRO A 113 -39.31 32.87 -32.10
N SER A 114 -38.10 33.41 -32.16
CA SER A 114 -37.82 34.84 -32.00
C SER A 114 -37.99 35.53 -33.35
N THR A 115 -38.90 36.51 -33.41
CA THR A 115 -39.31 37.23 -34.62
C THR A 115 -38.38 38.39 -35.04
N ASN A 116 -37.11 38.38 -34.64
CA ASN A 116 -36.11 39.27 -35.27
C ASN A 116 -34.65 38.78 -35.11
N PRO A 117 -34.09 37.99 -36.05
CA PRO A 117 -32.86 37.22 -35.81
C PRO A 117 -31.58 37.68 -36.54
N GLU A 118 -31.60 38.63 -37.49
CA GLU A 118 -30.53 38.64 -38.50
C GLU A 118 -29.24 39.42 -38.18
N SER A 119 -29.19 40.32 -37.19
CA SER A 119 -28.00 41.19 -37.01
C SER A 119 -27.15 40.94 -35.76
N LEU A 120 -27.66 40.22 -34.74
CA LEU A 120 -26.91 39.94 -33.51
C LEU A 120 -26.24 38.56 -33.51
N VAL A 121 -26.87 37.56 -34.13
CA VAL A 121 -26.36 36.18 -34.19
C VAL A 121 -25.12 36.10 -35.09
N GLN A 122 -25.04 36.88 -36.16
CA GLN A 122 -23.90 36.87 -37.08
C GLN A 122 -22.63 37.54 -36.49
N LYS A 123 -22.78 38.46 -35.53
CA LYS A 123 -21.65 39.10 -34.83
C LYS A 123 -21.18 38.35 -33.58
N LEU A 124 -22.05 37.56 -32.96
CA LEU A 124 -21.66 36.68 -31.85
C LEU A 124 -21.10 35.33 -32.33
N GLY A 125 -21.51 34.86 -33.52
CA GLY A 125 -20.95 33.64 -34.13
C GLY A 125 -19.53 33.77 -34.70
N ALA A 126 -19.09 34.98 -35.05
CA ALA A 126 -17.73 35.22 -35.57
C ALA A 126 -16.66 35.42 -34.49
N ALA A 127 -17.06 35.69 -33.24
CA ALA A 127 -16.14 35.91 -32.12
C ALA A 127 -15.87 34.64 -31.28
N SER A 128 -16.65 33.56 -31.45
CA SER A 128 -16.49 32.34 -30.66
C SER A 128 -15.70 31.21 -31.35
N SER A 129 -15.12 31.46 -32.55
CA SER A 129 -14.36 30.43 -33.28
C SER A 129 -12.84 30.63 -33.24
N ALA A 130 -12.36 31.64 -32.52
CA ALA A 130 -10.94 31.72 -32.17
C ALA A 130 -10.67 30.65 -31.10
N ARG A 131 -10.56 29.41 -31.55
CA ARG A 131 -10.15 28.28 -30.74
C ARG A 131 -8.80 28.64 -30.14
N GLU A 132 -8.74 28.72 -28.82
CA GLU A 132 -7.46 28.89 -28.14
C GLU A 132 -6.51 27.76 -28.57
N PRO A 133 -5.25 28.09 -28.91
CA PRO A 133 -4.27 27.07 -29.26
C PRO A 133 -4.15 26.10 -28.10
N ASP A 134 -4.20 24.80 -28.38
CA ASP A 134 -4.05 23.81 -27.31
C ASP A 134 -2.61 23.80 -26.76
N LEU A 135 -2.38 23.09 -25.64
CA LEU A 135 -1.09 23.10 -24.95
C LEU A 135 0.09 22.80 -25.89
N PHE A 136 -0.04 21.83 -26.79
CA PHE A 136 1.03 21.43 -27.70
C PHE A 136 1.17 22.42 -28.87
N GLU A 137 0.06 22.92 -29.41
CA GLU A 137 0.05 24.00 -30.40
C GLU A 137 0.71 25.28 -29.85
N SER A 138 0.42 25.62 -28.59
CA SER A 138 1.01 26.75 -27.88
C SER A 138 2.52 26.60 -27.69
N TRP A 139 3.00 25.34 -27.63
CA TRP A 139 4.42 25.00 -27.56
C TRP A 139 5.05 24.84 -28.96
N GLY A 140 4.29 25.10 -30.03
CA GLY A 140 4.76 24.94 -31.42
C GLY A 140 4.92 23.49 -31.86
N ILE A 141 4.39 22.53 -31.12
CA ILE A 141 4.44 21.11 -31.44
C ILE A 141 3.17 20.77 -32.23
N GLY A 142 3.27 20.77 -33.56
CA GLY A 142 2.16 20.45 -34.48
C GLY A 142 1.76 18.98 -34.45
N LEU A 143 1.19 18.50 -33.34
CA LEU A 143 0.57 17.19 -33.23
C LEU A 143 -0.93 17.34 -33.47
N ASP A 144 -1.45 16.59 -34.45
CA ASP A 144 -2.90 16.51 -34.63
C ASP A 144 -3.59 16.06 -33.32
N ARG A 145 -4.82 16.54 -33.10
CA ARG A 145 -5.56 16.30 -31.86
C ARG A 145 -6.22 14.92 -31.80
N GLU A 146 -6.42 14.29 -32.96
CA GLU A 146 -7.30 13.13 -33.09
C GLU A 146 -6.57 11.82 -33.39
N THR A 147 -5.33 11.83 -33.88
CA THR A 147 -4.68 10.63 -34.43
C THR A 147 -3.22 10.41 -34.03
N SER A 148 -2.57 11.38 -33.40
CA SER A 148 -1.17 11.28 -33.03
C SER A 148 -0.99 10.42 -31.77
N TRP A 149 -0.62 9.16 -31.95
CA TRP A 149 -0.19 8.28 -30.85
C TRP A 149 0.94 8.90 -30.01
N LEU A 150 1.78 9.73 -30.62
CA LEU A 150 2.81 10.48 -29.91
C LEU A 150 2.19 11.46 -28.89
N ARG A 151 1.15 12.20 -29.28
CA ARG A 151 0.41 13.09 -28.35
C ARG A 151 -0.18 12.29 -27.20
N VAL A 152 -0.89 11.20 -27.48
CA VAL A 152 -1.46 10.33 -26.43
C VAL A 152 -0.38 9.82 -25.48
N GLY A 153 0.78 9.41 -26.00
CA GLY A 153 1.92 8.99 -25.22
C GLY A 153 2.52 10.11 -24.35
N LEU A 154 2.62 11.33 -24.87
CA LEU A 154 3.09 12.51 -24.12
C LEU A 154 2.09 12.91 -23.02
N GLU A 155 0.80 12.93 -23.33
CA GLU A 155 -0.25 13.17 -22.33
C GLU A 155 -0.23 12.12 -21.23
N TRP A 156 -0.12 10.84 -21.59
CA TRP A 156 0.02 9.73 -20.63
C TRP A 156 1.24 9.93 -19.73
N LEU A 157 2.40 10.29 -20.29
CA LEU A 157 3.61 10.54 -19.53
C LEU A 157 3.45 11.73 -18.57
N ILE A 158 2.83 12.83 -19.03
CA ILE A 158 2.54 14.00 -18.19
C ILE A 158 1.60 13.60 -17.06
N ILE A 159 0.53 12.87 -17.36
CA ILE A 159 -0.42 12.38 -16.36
C ILE A 159 0.34 11.56 -15.32
N VAL A 160 1.07 10.52 -15.72
CA VAL A 160 1.82 9.64 -14.81
C VAL A 160 2.79 10.42 -13.93
N LEU A 161 3.62 11.31 -14.50
CA LEU A 161 4.63 12.04 -13.73
C LEU A 161 4.00 13.02 -12.73
N VAL A 162 2.97 13.75 -13.14
CA VAL A 162 2.30 14.72 -12.28
C VAL A 162 1.53 14.02 -11.16
N THR A 163 0.78 12.97 -11.48
CA THR A 163 -0.03 12.27 -10.48
C THR A 163 0.82 11.42 -9.55
N ASP A 164 1.92 10.83 -10.02
CA ASP A 164 2.87 10.15 -9.15
C ASP A 164 3.54 11.12 -8.17
N PHE A 165 3.91 12.33 -8.62
CA PHE A 165 4.43 13.35 -7.72
C PHE A 165 3.38 13.82 -6.70
N VAL A 166 2.13 14.07 -7.13
CA VAL A 166 1.04 14.45 -6.21
C VAL A 166 0.80 13.36 -5.18
N GLU A 167 0.80 12.11 -5.60
CA GLU A 167 0.62 10.95 -4.73
C GLU A 167 1.77 10.85 -3.72
N PHE A 168 3.02 10.90 -4.20
CA PHE A 168 4.21 10.96 -3.34
C PHE A 168 4.12 12.09 -2.32
N PHE A 169 3.81 13.31 -2.76
CA PHE A 169 3.83 14.48 -1.91
C PHE A 169 2.72 14.43 -0.86
N TYR A 170 1.51 14.02 -1.25
CA TYR A 170 0.40 13.81 -0.32
C TYR A 170 0.75 12.73 0.72
N HIS A 171 1.31 11.62 0.25
CA HIS A 171 1.71 10.50 1.09
C HIS A 171 2.81 10.91 2.09
N TRP A 172 3.83 11.61 1.62
CA TRP A 172 4.88 12.20 2.45
C TRP A 172 4.30 13.15 3.51
N CYS A 173 3.36 14.03 3.13
CA CYS A 173 2.65 14.90 4.06
C CYS A 173 1.90 14.09 5.13
N GLY A 174 1.32 12.95 4.75
CA GLY A 174 0.69 11.98 5.65
C GLY A 174 1.61 11.47 6.76
N HIS A 175 2.92 11.39 6.51
CA HIS A 175 3.90 11.03 7.55
C HIS A 175 4.50 12.24 8.26
N TYR A 176 4.63 13.35 7.55
CA TYR A 176 5.37 14.52 8.01
C TYR A 176 4.56 15.44 8.92
N PHE A 177 3.26 15.58 8.70
CA PHE A 177 2.39 16.45 9.50
C PHE A 177 1.48 15.65 10.44
N ASP A 178 1.18 16.20 11.62
CA ASP A 178 0.32 15.53 12.62
C ASP A 178 -1.10 15.29 12.09
N HIS A 179 -1.66 16.28 11.40
CA HIS A 179 -2.98 16.18 10.78
C HIS A 179 -3.00 15.15 9.65
N GLY A 180 -1.96 15.13 8.82
CA GLY A 180 -1.79 14.12 7.77
C GLY A 180 -1.74 12.72 8.37
N TRP A 181 -0.95 12.53 9.42
CA TRP A 181 -0.82 11.23 10.09
C TRP A 181 -2.10 10.79 10.78
N ALA A 182 -2.89 11.73 11.31
CA ALA A 182 -4.16 11.41 11.95
C ALA A 182 -5.13 10.72 10.98
N VAL A 183 -5.06 11.05 9.68
CA VAL A 183 -5.84 10.41 8.62
C VAL A 183 -5.10 9.17 8.10
N HIS A 184 -3.84 9.32 7.73
CA HIS A 184 -3.09 8.29 7.01
C HIS A 184 -2.73 7.06 7.85
N ARG A 185 -2.58 7.20 9.19
CA ARG A 185 -2.27 6.06 10.07
C ARG A 185 -3.28 4.91 9.99
N HIS A 186 -4.51 5.19 9.55
CA HIS A 186 -5.55 4.18 9.40
C HIS A 186 -5.20 3.17 8.29
N HIS A 187 -4.55 3.63 7.23
CA HIS A 187 -3.95 2.78 6.21
C HIS A 187 -2.79 1.95 6.79
N HIS A 188 -1.93 2.55 7.63
CA HIS A 188 -0.83 1.86 8.31
C HIS A 188 -1.23 0.86 9.40
N VAL A 189 -2.51 0.77 9.77
CA VAL A 189 -2.99 -0.37 10.57
C VAL A 189 -2.68 -1.68 9.83
N PHE A 190 -2.55 -1.61 8.49
CA PHE A 190 -2.23 -2.74 7.66
C PHE A 190 -0.72 -2.97 7.44
N SER A 191 0.06 -3.22 8.51
CA SER A 191 1.52 -3.41 8.43
C SER A 191 2.03 -4.54 7.51
N ASN A 192 1.16 -5.48 7.14
CA ASN A 192 1.41 -6.53 6.16
C ASN A 192 0.22 -6.56 5.19
N PRO A 193 0.15 -5.59 4.26
CA PRO A 193 -1.03 -5.39 3.45
C PRO A 193 -1.26 -6.57 2.51
N THR A 194 -2.49 -6.68 2.02
CA THR A 194 -2.83 -7.56 0.89
C THR A 194 -3.26 -6.71 -0.31
N PRO A 195 -3.52 -7.32 -1.49
CA PRO A 195 -4.08 -6.61 -2.65
C PRO A 195 -5.28 -5.72 -2.32
N TRP A 196 -6.06 -6.10 -1.31
CA TRP A 196 -7.21 -5.33 -0.85
C TRP A 196 -6.87 -4.00 -0.20
N ALA A 197 -5.62 -3.73 0.16
CA ALA A 197 -5.24 -2.49 0.83
C ALA A 197 -5.05 -1.29 -0.13
N VAL A 198 -5.14 -1.50 -1.45
CA VAL A 198 -4.84 -0.48 -2.48
C VAL A 198 -5.56 0.86 -2.30
N ILE A 199 -6.80 0.83 -1.79
CA ILE A 199 -7.60 2.03 -1.46
C ILE A 199 -8.25 1.89 -0.07
N ALA A 200 -7.61 1.12 0.82
CA ALA A 200 -8.07 0.90 2.19
C ALA A 200 -7.71 2.10 3.08
N ASP A 201 -8.06 3.31 2.63
CA ASP A 201 -7.77 4.57 3.28
C ASP A 201 -9.04 5.21 3.86
N GLU A 202 -8.88 6.28 4.63
CA GLU A 202 -10.03 7.07 5.09
C GLU A 202 -10.68 7.86 3.94
N PRO A 203 -11.93 8.34 4.10
CA PRO A 203 -12.64 9.09 3.07
C PRO A 203 -11.86 10.27 2.51
N MET A 204 -11.19 11.04 3.39
CA MET A 204 -10.41 12.20 2.98
C MET A 204 -9.17 11.82 2.17
N ASP A 205 -8.47 10.75 2.54
CA ASP A 205 -7.34 10.23 1.76
C ASP A 205 -7.80 9.86 0.35
N ASN A 206 -8.91 9.13 0.23
CA ASN A 206 -9.46 8.72 -1.06
C ASN A 206 -9.89 9.93 -1.93
N ILE A 207 -10.51 10.95 -1.33
CA ILE A 207 -10.90 12.18 -2.04
C ILE A 207 -9.64 12.89 -2.59
N VAL A 208 -8.61 13.07 -1.75
CA VAL A 208 -7.42 13.81 -2.17
C VAL A 208 -6.62 13.04 -3.21
N ARG A 209 -6.40 11.74 -3.00
CA ARG A 209 -5.67 10.87 -3.96
C ARG A 209 -6.39 10.77 -5.31
N ALA A 210 -7.73 10.82 -5.33
CA ALA A 210 -8.52 10.85 -6.56
C ALA A 210 -8.67 12.24 -7.20
N SER A 211 -8.28 13.32 -6.50
CA SER A 211 -8.47 14.70 -6.97
C SER A 211 -7.79 15.05 -8.29
N PRO A 212 -6.65 14.45 -8.71
CA PRO A 212 -6.07 14.74 -10.02
C PRO A 212 -7.00 14.37 -11.19
N LEU A 213 -7.93 13.42 -11.01
CA LEU A 213 -8.92 13.07 -12.02
C LEU A 213 -9.87 14.22 -12.36
N PHE A 214 -9.96 15.24 -11.49
CA PHE A 214 -10.72 16.48 -11.72
C PHE A 214 -9.83 17.67 -12.01
N TRP A 215 -8.80 17.90 -11.19
CA TRP A 215 -8.00 19.11 -11.32
C TRP A 215 -7.15 19.14 -12.58
N LEU A 216 -6.60 18.01 -13.02
CA LEU A 216 -5.80 17.98 -14.25
C LEU A 216 -6.61 18.38 -15.48
N PRO A 217 -7.77 17.76 -15.81
CA PRO A 217 -8.55 18.18 -16.97
C PRO A 217 -9.22 19.53 -16.78
N TYR A 218 -9.37 20.02 -15.55
CA TYR A 218 -9.85 21.38 -15.32
C TYR A 218 -8.83 22.43 -15.78
N PHE A 219 -7.54 22.23 -15.52
CA PHE A 219 -6.47 23.19 -15.83
C PHE A 219 -5.69 22.92 -17.11
N LEU A 220 -5.73 21.69 -17.62
CA LEU A 220 -4.96 21.26 -18.78
C LEU A 220 -5.88 20.64 -19.83
N PRO A 221 -5.63 20.89 -21.13
CA PRO A 221 -6.39 20.29 -22.22
C PRO A 221 -5.94 18.84 -22.43
N LEU A 222 -6.34 17.95 -21.52
CA LEU A 222 -5.99 16.53 -21.53
C LEU A 222 -7.12 15.68 -22.10
N ASN A 223 -6.75 14.59 -22.77
CA ASN A 223 -7.69 13.55 -23.15
C ASN A 223 -8.24 12.84 -21.89
N LEU A 224 -9.55 12.96 -21.66
CA LEU A 224 -10.22 12.32 -20.51
C LEU A 224 -10.10 10.79 -20.57
N ASN A 225 -10.09 10.18 -21.74
CA ASN A 225 -9.98 8.73 -21.87
C ASN A 225 -8.60 8.27 -21.42
N THR A 226 -7.55 8.95 -21.87
CA THR A 226 -6.17 8.69 -21.43
C THR A 226 -6.06 8.83 -19.91
N LEU A 227 -6.60 9.91 -19.35
CA LEU A 227 -6.59 10.16 -17.91
C LEU A 227 -7.28 9.05 -17.12
N PHE A 228 -8.53 8.72 -17.45
CA PHE A 228 -9.30 7.73 -16.70
C PHE A 228 -8.79 6.30 -16.92
N LEU A 229 -8.30 5.95 -18.11
CA LEU A 229 -7.65 4.64 -18.35
C LEU A 229 -6.35 4.53 -17.56
N THR A 230 -5.59 5.62 -17.45
CA THR A 230 -4.38 5.66 -16.63
C THR A 230 -4.71 5.35 -15.17
N PHE A 231 -5.74 5.96 -14.59
CA PHE A 231 -6.12 5.64 -13.22
C PHE A 231 -6.77 4.26 -13.08
N GLY A 232 -7.76 3.97 -13.93
CA GLY A 232 -8.61 2.77 -13.86
C GLY A 232 -7.84 1.47 -14.10
N ILE A 233 -6.80 1.52 -14.94
CA ILE A 233 -5.99 0.36 -15.29
C ILE A 233 -4.60 0.51 -14.67
N PHE A 234 -3.84 1.52 -15.06
CA PHE A 234 -2.43 1.59 -14.67
C PHE A 234 -2.26 1.82 -13.15
N PHE A 235 -2.93 2.80 -12.56
CA PHE A 235 -2.77 3.11 -11.12
C PHE A 235 -3.34 2.03 -10.22
N TYR A 236 -4.54 1.53 -10.49
CA TYR A 236 -5.12 0.53 -9.62
C TYR A 236 -4.44 -0.84 -9.72
N PHE A 237 -4.07 -1.30 -10.91
CA PHE A 237 -3.34 -2.57 -11.02
C PHE A 237 -1.94 -2.47 -10.42
N TYR A 238 -1.27 -1.33 -10.61
CA TYR A 238 0.02 -1.10 -9.98
C TYR A 238 -0.08 -0.97 -8.47
N GLY A 239 -1.10 -0.28 -7.96
CA GLY A 239 -1.39 -0.19 -6.53
C GLY A 239 -1.70 -1.56 -5.91
N VAL A 240 -2.44 -2.42 -6.62
CA VAL A 240 -2.64 -3.83 -6.24
C VAL A 240 -1.31 -4.58 -6.15
N TYR A 241 -0.41 -4.38 -7.13
CA TYR A 241 0.94 -4.93 -7.08
C TYR A 241 1.74 -4.40 -5.87
N LEU A 242 1.73 -3.10 -5.59
CA LEU A 242 2.44 -2.52 -4.45
C LEU A 242 1.99 -3.13 -3.12
N HIS A 243 0.69 -3.42 -2.97
CA HIS A 243 0.13 -3.93 -1.72
C HIS A 243 0.04 -5.46 -1.64
N CYS A 244 0.36 -6.20 -2.70
CA CYS A 244 0.25 -7.66 -2.67
C CYS A 244 1.32 -8.37 -1.84
N GLY A 245 2.37 -7.64 -1.41
CA GLY A 245 3.45 -8.15 -0.57
C GLY A 245 4.20 -9.30 -1.22
N TYR A 246 4.37 -9.24 -2.54
CA TYR A 246 4.97 -10.29 -3.36
C TYR A 246 6.12 -9.74 -4.23
N GLU A 247 7.28 -10.36 -4.08
CA GLU A 247 8.52 -10.02 -4.77
C GLU A 247 8.63 -10.75 -6.11
N ALA A 248 8.09 -10.11 -7.15
CA ALA A 248 8.21 -10.55 -8.54
C ALA A 248 9.59 -10.21 -9.13
N ASP A 249 10.66 -10.66 -8.49
CA ASP A 249 12.06 -10.34 -8.82
C ASP A 249 12.46 -10.65 -10.28
N TRP A 250 11.69 -11.52 -10.95
CA TRP A 250 11.91 -11.88 -12.36
C TRP A 250 11.32 -10.86 -13.36
N ILE A 251 10.47 -9.95 -12.90
CA ILE A 251 9.92 -8.84 -13.70
C ILE A 251 10.66 -7.55 -13.31
N ILE A 252 10.63 -7.24 -12.02
CA ILE A 252 11.24 -6.05 -11.43
C ILE A 252 11.94 -6.50 -10.15
N PRO A 253 13.28 -6.42 -10.08
CA PRO A 253 14.04 -6.71 -8.85
C PRO A 253 13.47 -5.94 -7.66
N SER A 254 13.31 -6.58 -6.50
CA SER A 254 12.72 -5.93 -5.32
C SER A 254 13.48 -4.69 -4.84
N ASP A 255 14.76 -4.59 -5.16
CA ASP A 255 15.70 -3.50 -4.88
C ASP A 255 15.84 -2.51 -6.06
N HIS A 256 14.91 -2.50 -7.01
CA HIS A 256 15.01 -1.68 -8.22
C HIS A 256 15.29 -0.20 -7.88
N PHE A 257 16.26 0.38 -8.58
CA PHE A 257 16.76 1.72 -8.27
C PHE A 257 15.80 2.83 -8.71
N PHE A 258 14.94 2.60 -9.71
CA PHE A 258 14.07 3.64 -10.29
C PHE A 258 12.57 3.41 -10.02
N VAL A 259 12.16 2.19 -9.72
CA VAL A 259 10.75 1.78 -9.68
C VAL A 259 10.42 1.40 -8.26
N ASN A 260 9.33 1.92 -7.71
CA ASN A 260 8.89 1.58 -6.38
C ASN A 260 8.23 0.20 -6.39
N THR A 261 8.76 -0.75 -5.63
CA THR A 261 8.35 -2.17 -5.72
C THR A 261 7.36 -2.57 -4.62
N SER A 262 6.72 -3.73 -4.79
CA SER A 262 5.89 -4.34 -3.74
C SER A 262 6.64 -4.50 -2.41
N PHE A 263 7.95 -4.81 -2.47
CA PHE A 263 8.78 -4.91 -1.27
C PHE A 263 9.01 -3.54 -0.62
N GLN A 264 9.36 -2.52 -1.41
CA GLN A 264 9.64 -1.18 -0.88
C GLN A 264 8.38 -0.59 -0.23
N HIS A 265 7.20 -0.83 -0.84
CA HIS A 265 5.93 -0.45 -0.24
C HIS A 265 5.56 -1.27 1.00
N TYR A 266 5.91 -2.56 1.03
CA TYR A 266 5.82 -3.36 2.25
C TYR A 266 6.72 -2.81 3.38
N VAL A 267 7.96 -2.41 3.08
CA VAL A 267 8.87 -1.78 4.05
C VAL A 267 8.27 -0.47 4.57
N HIS A 268 7.67 0.32 3.68
CA HIS A 268 6.91 1.50 4.05
C HIS A 268 5.79 1.18 5.05
N HIS A 269 4.94 0.20 4.78
CA HIS A 269 3.88 -0.22 5.71
C HIS A 269 4.45 -0.72 7.05
N ALA A 270 5.55 -1.46 7.02
CA ALA A 270 6.14 -2.09 8.20
C ALA A 270 7.00 -1.16 9.06
N LYS A 271 7.57 -0.10 8.48
CA LYS A 271 8.58 0.77 9.13
C LYS A 271 8.27 2.26 9.04
N GLY A 272 7.48 2.67 8.04
CA GLY A 272 6.98 4.03 7.88
C GLY A 272 6.07 4.38 9.03
N THR A 273 6.39 5.48 9.71
CA THR A 273 5.65 5.95 10.89
C THR A 273 5.59 7.47 10.88
N ARG A 274 4.88 8.06 11.84
CA ARG A 274 4.91 9.50 12.09
C ARG A 274 6.34 10.03 12.15
N SER A 275 6.62 11.08 11.38
CA SER A 275 7.93 11.74 11.26
C SER A 275 9.02 10.88 10.61
N LYS A 276 8.66 9.74 10.01
CA LYS A 276 9.57 8.86 9.29
C LYS A 276 8.95 8.46 7.95
N PRO A 277 8.79 9.41 7.01
CA PRO A 277 8.40 9.08 5.64
C PRO A 277 9.50 8.22 5.03
N ILE A 278 9.14 7.03 4.57
CA ILE A 278 10.03 6.16 3.80
C ILE A 278 9.25 5.57 2.64
N HIS A 279 9.87 5.43 1.46
CA HIS A 279 9.26 4.86 0.26
C HIS A 279 7.81 5.34 0.03
N CYS A 280 7.62 6.66 0.04
CA CYS A 280 6.32 7.28 -0.14
C CYS A 280 5.91 7.38 -1.62
N GLY A 281 6.81 7.12 -2.56
CA GLY A 281 6.50 7.11 -3.99
C GLY A 281 5.46 6.06 -4.35
N PHE A 282 4.77 6.23 -5.47
CA PHE A 282 3.81 5.23 -5.95
C PHE A 282 4.45 4.37 -7.04
N PHE A 283 4.81 4.92 -8.20
CA PHE A 283 5.46 4.21 -9.31
C PHE A 283 6.97 4.35 -9.32
N ILE A 284 7.48 5.59 -9.27
CA ILE A 284 8.90 5.86 -9.44
C ILE A 284 9.53 6.26 -8.11
N LYS A 285 10.75 5.79 -7.90
CA LYS A 285 11.55 6.04 -6.71
C LYS A 285 12.26 7.40 -6.74
N LEU A 286 12.19 8.10 -7.88
CA LEU A 286 12.86 9.38 -8.09
C LEU A 286 12.52 10.40 -6.98
N TRP A 287 11.26 10.48 -6.57
CA TRP A 287 10.86 11.43 -5.52
C TRP A 287 11.44 11.06 -4.16
N ASP A 288 11.44 9.76 -3.82
CA ASP A 288 12.06 9.29 -2.58
C ASP A 288 13.58 9.56 -2.56
N GLN A 289 14.25 9.41 -3.71
CA GLN A 289 15.67 9.74 -3.87
C GLN A 289 15.94 11.23 -3.68
N LEU A 290 15.10 12.09 -4.28
CA LEU A 290 15.23 13.54 -4.18
C LEU A 290 14.95 14.05 -2.76
N TRP A 291 14.00 13.44 -2.03
CA TRP A 291 13.67 13.81 -0.65
C TRP A 291 14.48 13.04 0.42
N GLY A 292 15.31 12.10 0.01
CA GLY A 292 16.07 11.26 0.93
C GLY A 292 15.20 10.36 1.82
N THR A 293 14.02 9.95 1.33
CA THR A 293 13.07 9.07 2.03
C THR A 293 13.23 7.60 1.63
N GLU A 294 14.39 7.21 1.15
CA GLU A 294 14.72 5.80 0.95
C GLU A 294 15.05 5.12 2.28
N TYR A 295 14.59 3.88 2.47
CA TYR A 295 14.99 3.08 3.61
C TYR A 295 16.47 2.69 3.51
N LYS A 296 17.24 2.93 4.58
CA LYS A 296 18.69 2.64 4.66
C LYS A 296 19.02 1.47 5.60
N GLY A 297 18.02 0.81 6.16
CA GLY A 297 18.24 -0.27 7.12
C GLY A 297 18.51 -1.61 6.42
N VAL A 298 18.66 -2.67 7.23
CA VAL A 298 18.84 -4.03 6.68
C VAL A 298 17.57 -4.41 5.92
N GLU A 299 17.71 -4.64 4.63
CA GLU A 299 16.61 -5.10 3.78
C GLU A 299 16.48 -6.62 3.90
N CYS A 300 15.30 -7.05 4.37
CA CYS A 300 14.95 -8.46 4.51
C CYS A 300 14.16 -8.96 3.29
N PHE A 301 14.65 -8.66 2.08
CA PHE A 301 14.07 -9.17 0.84
C PHE A 301 13.82 -10.67 0.94
N ALA A 302 12.69 -11.14 0.42
CA ALA A 302 12.44 -12.56 0.25
C ALA A 302 13.60 -13.21 -0.52
N ARG A 303 14.20 -12.53 -1.51
CA ARG A 303 15.42 -12.98 -2.19
C ARG A 303 16.58 -13.28 -1.25
N THR A 304 16.89 -12.34 -0.36
CA THR A 304 17.97 -12.47 0.62
C THR A 304 17.64 -13.55 1.66
N GLU A 305 16.39 -13.65 2.08
CA GLU A 305 15.93 -14.68 3.03
C GLU A 305 15.94 -16.09 2.41
N ARG A 306 15.69 -16.23 1.09
CA ARG A 306 15.91 -17.46 0.33
C ARG A 306 17.39 -17.84 0.34
N ALA A 307 18.29 -16.90 0.01
CA ALA A 307 19.73 -17.12 -0.01
C ALA A 307 20.29 -17.51 1.37
N LYS A 308 19.72 -16.97 2.45
CA LYS A 308 20.06 -17.31 3.85
C LYS A 308 19.47 -18.65 4.31
N GLY A 309 18.77 -19.41 3.46
CA GLY A 309 18.15 -20.68 3.83
C GLY A 309 16.96 -20.54 4.79
N LYS A 310 16.37 -19.34 4.92
CA LYS A 310 15.23 -19.09 5.82
C LYS A 310 13.87 -19.34 5.18
N ARG A 311 13.84 -19.62 3.87
CA ARG A 311 12.63 -19.91 3.07
C ARG A 311 12.68 -21.34 2.51
N THR A 312 12.79 -22.32 3.40
CA THR A 312 12.88 -23.76 3.06
C THR A 312 11.51 -24.45 3.09
N LEU A 313 11.40 -25.58 2.39
CA LEU A 313 10.17 -26.39 2.35
C LEU A 313 9.80 -26.89 3.75
N ALA A 314 10.78 -27.38 4.52
CA ALA A 314 10.57 -27.81 5.90
C ALA A 314 9.91 -26.71 6.75
N LYS A 315 10.40 -25.46 6.63
CA LYS A 315 9.82 -24.32 7.35
C LYS A 315 8.41 -23.95 6.88
N TRP A 316 8.17 -24.05 5.57
CA TRP A 316 6.81 -23.88 5.03
C TRP A 316 5.84 -24.90 5.63
N GLU A 317 6.22 -26.17 5.69
CA GLU A 317 5.40 -27.25 6.22
C GLU A 317 5.21 -27.18 7.73
N SER A 318 6.27 -26.83 8.48
CA SER A 318 6.23 -26.78 9.95
C SER A 318 5.59 -25.50 10.49
N ASP A 319 5.91 -24.35 9.92
CA ASP A 319 5.56 -23.06 10.52
C ASP A 319 4.35 -22.44 9.81
N VAL A 320 4.38 -22.45 8.48
CA VAL A 320 3.43 -21.65 7.68
C VAL A 320 2.13 -22.39 7.46
N LEU A 321 2.18 -23.69 7.13
CA LEU A 321 0.97 -24.50 6.95
C LEU A 321 0.17 -24.67 8.25
N GLN A 322 0.86 -24.78 9.39
CA GLN A 322 0.19 -24.93 10.70
C GLN A 322 -0.56 -23.67 11.13
N ALA A 323 -0.02 -22.50 10.78
CA ALA A 323 -0.61 -21.20 11.08
C ALA A 323 -1.39 -20.62 9.89
N PHE A 324 -1.72 -21.42 8.87
CA PHE A 324 -2.29 -20.90 7.64
C PHE A 324 -3.73 -20.39 7.86
N PRO A 325 -4.03 -19.11 7.56
CA PRO A 325 -5.37 -18.55 7.78
C PRO A 325 -6.43 -19.21 6.91
N ASN A 326 -7.63 -19.39 7.48
CA ASN A 326 -8.79 -19.84 6.72
C ASN A 326 -9.46 -18.68 5.97
N TYR A 327 -9.05 -18.48 4.72
CA TYR A 327 -9.65 -17.45 3.89
C TYR A 327 -11.03 -17.81 3.33
N ASP A 328 -11.50 -19.06 3.44
CA ASP A 328 -12.88 -19.40 3.03
C ASP A 328 -13.93 -18.68 3.89
N LEU A 329 -13.53 -18.22 5.08
CA LEU A 329 -14.36 -17.35 5.92
C LEU A 329 -14.73 -16.03 5.22
N LEU A 330 -13.91 -15.55 4.27
CA LEU A 330 -14.19 -14.36 3.48
C LEU A 330 -15.28 -14.58 2.42
N LEU A 331 -15.77 -15.81 2.24
CA LEU A 331 -16.93 -16.12 1.41
C LEU A 331 -18.23 -16.17 2.24
N ASP A 332 -18.13 -16.19 3.57
CA ASP A 332 -19.28 -16.21 4.48
C ASP A 332 -19.67 -14.77 4.86
N TRP A 333 -20.81 -14.29 4.36
CA TRP A 333 -21.31 -12.94 4.67
C TRP A 333 -21.48 -12.71 6.19
N ARG A 334 -21.74 -13.75 6.98
CA ARG A 334 -21.85 -13.64 8.45
C ARG A 334 -20.50 -13.31 9.08
N PHE A 335 -19.40 -13.72 8.48
CA PHE A 335 -18.06 -13.33 8.92
C PHE A 335 -17.84 -11.82 8.75
N PHE A 336 -18.36 -11.23 7.68
CA PHE A 336 -18.36 -9.77 7.50
C PHE A 336 -19.20 -9.06 8.56
N TRP A 337 -20.28 -9.66 9.03
CA TRP A 337 -21.11 -9.05 10.07
C TRP A 337 -20.50 -9.20 11.48
N TYR A 338 -20.17 -10.42 11.90
CA TYR A 338 -19.78 -10.71 13.28
C TYR A 338 -18.26 -10.64 13.53
N GLY A 339 -17.44 -10.81 12.49
CA GLY A 339 -15.98 -10.82 12.58
C GLY A 339 -15.39 -12.03 13.30
N GLU A 340 -14.06 -12.03 13.43
CA GLU A 340 -13.26 -13.16 13.95
C GLU A 340 -13.49 -13.48 15.44
N LYS A 341 -13.98 -12.51 16.23
CA LYS A 341 -14.20 -12.69 17.67
C LYS A 341 -15.44 -13.51 18.01
N HIS A 342 -16.35 -13.66 17.06
CA HIS A 342 -17.61 -14.37 17.30
C HIS A 342 -17.37 -15.88 17.42
N SER A 343 -17.99 -16.52 18.41
CA SER A 343 -17.78 -17.93 18.77
C SER A 343 -17.96 -18.90 17.59
N MET A 344 -18.88 -18.59 16.66
CA MET A 344 -19.09 -19.33 15.41
C MET A 344 -17.83 -19.54 14.57
N PHE A 345 -16.86 -18.61 14.63
CA PHE A 345 -15.69 -18.62 13.76
C PHE A 345 -14.38 -18.97 14.46
N GLN A 346 -14.32 -18.92 15.79
CA GLN A 346 -13.08 -19.12 16.54
C GLN A 346 -12.40 -20.46 16.23
N ASN A 347 -13.18 -21.53 16.06
CA ASN A 347 -12.67 -22.87 15.74
C ASN A 347 -12.38 -23.08 14.23
N ARG A 348 -12.56 -22.05 13.41
CA ARG A 348 -12.43 -22.11 11.95
C ARG A 348 -11.42 -21.11 11.40
N LEU A 349 -10.72 -20.35 12.24
CA LEU A 349 -9.81 -19.27 11.81
C LEU A 349 -8.58 -19.77 11.04
N PHE A 350 -8.22 -21.05 11.21
CA PHE A 350 -7.08 -21.69 10.56
C PHE A 350 -7.54 -22.95 9.82
N VAL A 351 -6.87 -23.27 8.72
CA VAL A 351 -7.07 -24.53 7.98
C VAL A 351 -5.85 -25.40 8.18
N ASP A 352 -6.08 -26.66 8.56
CA ASP A 352 -5.02 -27.66 8.45
C ASP A 352 -4.86 -28.01 6.96
N LYS A 353 -3.88 -27.37 6.31
CA LYS A 353 -3.54 -27.58 4.90
C LYS A 353 -2.64 -28.79 4.69
N ARG A 354 -2.32 -29.59 5.73
CA ARG A 354 -1.58 -30.83 5.51
C ARG A 354 -2.38 -31.69 4.54
N PRO A 355 -1.74 -32.27 3.50
CA PRO A 355 -2.41 -33.32 2.74
C PRO A 355 -2.87 -34.34 3.79
N SER A 356 -4.16 -34.68 3.77
CA SER A 356 -4.66 -35.79 4.57
C SER A 356 -3.82 -36.97 4.15
N VAL A 357 -2.79 -37.31 4.95
CA VAL A 357 -1.99 -38.51 4.72
C VAL A 357 -3.05 -39.59 4.64
N PRO A 358 -3.26 -40.25 3.48
CA PRO A 358 -4.25 -41.30 3.39
C PRO A 358 -3.88 -42.23 4.53
N THR A 359 -4.76 -42.34 5.53
CA THR A 359 -4.54 -43.20 6.67
C THR A 359 -4.18 -44.52 6.04
N VAL A 360 -2.93 -44.94 6.18
CA VAL A 360 -2.48 -46.20 5.61
C VAL A 360 -3.33 -47.20 6.37
N THR A 361 -4.44 -47.60 5.77
CA THR A 361 -5.32 -48.62 6.30
C THR A 361 -4.39 -49.79 6.46
N SER A 362 -4.01 -50.07 7.70
CA SER A 362 -3.06 -51.11 8.02
C SER A 362 -3.59 -52.35 7.31
N CYS A 363 -2.85 -52.84 6.33
CA CYS A 363 -3.14 -54.11 5.70
C CYS A 363 -2.90 -55.20 6.76
N SER A 364 -3.84 -55.35 7.70
CA SER A 364 -3.93 -56.49 8.59
C SER A 364 -4.59 -57.63 7.81
N GLY A 365 -3.88 -58.10 6.79
CA GLY A 365 -4.23 -59.24 5.97
C GLY A 365 -3.04 -60.17 5.94
N SER A 366 -3.02 -61.14 6.85
CA SER A 366 -2.10 -62.26 6.85
C SER A 366 -2.31 -63.11 5.59
N THR A 367 -1.62 -62.79 4.50
CA THR A 367 -1.55 -63.65 3.32
C THR A 367 -0.12 -63.66 2.79
N PRO A 368 0.49 -64.84 2.55
CA PRO A 368 1.89 -64.93 2.19
C PRO A 368 2.14 -64.46 0.75
N ALA A 369 3.18 -63.62 0.63
CA ALA A 369 3.99 -63.30 -0.53
C ALA A 369 3.50 -63.84 -1.89
N ARG A 370 2.84 -62.96 -2.68
CA ARG A 370 2.93 -63.00 -4.14
C ARG A 370 3.21 -61.61 -4.68
N SER A 371 4.39 -61.49 -5.29
CA SER A 371 4.81 -60.53 -6.32
C SER A 371 3.84 -59.38 -6.61
N CYS A 372 4.11 -58.20 -6.02
CA CYS A 372 3.57 -56.93 -6.49
C CYS A 372 4.66 -56.16 -7.23
N THR A 373 4.96 -56.57 -8.46
CA THR A 373 5.53 -55.70 -9.49
C THR A 373 4.38 -55.21 -10.37
N SER A 374 3.84 -54.02 -10.09
CA SER A 374 3.31 -53.09 -11.10
C SER A 374 2.56 -51.92 -10.45
N SER A 375 2.85 -50.72 -10.98
CA SER A 375 1.98 -49.54 -10.96
C SER A 375 1.97 -48.68 -9.68
N CYS A 376 3.07 -47.98 -9.44
CA CYS A 376 3.05 -46.63 -8.89
C CYS A 376 3.55 -45.67 -9.97
N ASN A 377 2.64 -45.25 -10.85
CA ASN A 377 2.81 -44.11 -11.76
C ASN A 377 1.62 -43.18 -11.51
N PHE A 378 1.77 -42.26 -10.56
CA PHE A 378 0.94 -41.07 -10.49
C PHE A 378 1.78 -39.93 -9.92
N GLU A 379 1.95 -38.89 -10.74
CA GLU A 379 2.51 -37.56 -10.43
C GLU A 379 4.02 -37.42 -10.17
N GLN A 380 4.81 -37.65 -11.22
CA GLN A 380 6.01 -36.85 -11.50
C GLN A 380 5.98 -36.41 -12.96
N ASN A 381 5.23 -35.35 -13.26
CA ASN A 381 5.39 -34.62 -14.52
C ASN A 381 4.79 -33.22 -14.39
N ILE A 382 5.61 -32.28 -13.94
CA ILE A 382 5.73 -30.89 -14.44
C ILE A 382 6.99 -30.33 -13.74
N ASN A 383 7.88 -29.74 -14.53
CA ASN A 383 9.18 -29.15 -14.16
C ASN A 383 10.41 -30.06 -14.17
N ARG A 384 10.75 -30.57 -15.36
CA ARG A 384 12.16 -30.64 -15.79
C ARG A 384 12.26 -30.26 -17.27
N ASN A 385 12.80 -29.07 -17.53
CA ASN A 385 13.81 -28.88 -18.57
C ASN A 385 14.54 -27.55 -18.38
N ILE A 386 15.85 -27.59 -18.70
CA ILE A 386 16.84 -26.50 -18.76
C ILE A 386 17.58 -26.19 -17.45
N PHE A 387 18.61 -26.99 -17.15
CA PHE A 387 20.03 -26.56 -17.18
C PHE A 387 20.93 -27.77 -16.94
N THR A 388 21.84 -28.02 -17.87
CA THR A 388 22.83 -29.10 -17.85
C THR A 388 24.11 -28.69 -17.12
N THR A 389 24.57 -29.58 -16.25
CA THR A 389 25.96 -29.98 -15.94
C THR A 389 26.99 -28.93 -15.50
N ALA A 390 27.38 -29.01 -14.23
CA ALA A 390 28.78 -28.86 -13.81
C ALA A 390 29.08 -29.87 -12.68
N ASP A 391 30.12 -30.66 -12.90
CA ASP A 391 30.70 -31.67 -12.02
C ASP A 391 31.12 -31.10 -10.65
N VAL A 392 30.72 -31.77 -9.56
CA VAL A 392 31.48 -31.75 -8.30
C VAL A 392 31.57 -33.15 -7.70
N ARG A 393 32.82 -33.53 -7.50
CA ARG A 393 33.39 -34.76 -6.96
C ARG A 393 32.84 -35.08 -5.56
N ALA A 394 32.38 -36.32 -5.35
CA ALA A 394 31.94 -36.82 -4.06
C ALA A 394 33.15 -37.05 -3.13
N GLU A 395 33.15 -36.39 -1.97
CA GLU A 395 34.02 -36.69 -0.85
C GLU A 395 33.24 -37.52 0.19
N LYS A 396 33.88 -38.56 0.67
CA LYS A 396 33.34 -39.60 1.56
C LYS A 396 33.34 -39.05 2.99
N VAL A 397 32.19 -38.97 3.65
CA VAL A 397 32.09 -38.56 5.06
C VAL A 397 31.61 -39.75 5.90
N ASP A 398 32.47 -40.19 6.81
CA ASP A 398 32.21 -41.23 7.79
C ASP A 398 31.31 -40.74 8.94
N ALA A 399 30.59 -41.68 9.55
CA ALA A 399 29.58 -41.46 10.59
C ALA A 399 30.17 -40.95 11.92
N PRO A 400 29.50 -40.05 12.67
CA PRO A 400 29.97 -39.64 13.97
C PRO A 400 29.44 -40.53 15.09
N THR A 401 30.37 -40.84 15.99
CA THR A 401 30.21 -41.52 17.27
C THR A 401 29.62 -40.58 18.33
N SER A 402 28.96 -41.16 19.34
CA SER A 402 28.31 -40.47 20.45
C SER A 402 29.23 -39.50 21.21
N THR A 403 28.82 -38.24 21.31
CA THR A 403 29.45 -37.26 22.21
C THR A 403 28.39 -36.44 22.94
N ALA A 404 28.67 -36.14 24.21
CA ALA A 404 27.78 -35.47 25.16
C ALA A 404 27.27 -34.11 24.64
N MET A 405 26.04 -33.75 25.03
CA MET A 405 25.40 -32.46 24.71
C MET A 405 26.18 -31.29 25.34
N GLU A 406 27.09 -30.70 24.58
CA GLU A 406 27.48 -29.31 24.79
C GLU A 406 26.33 -28.40 24.32
N VAL A 407 25.80 -27.60 25.24
CA VAL A 407 24.83 -26.55 24.92
C VAL A 407 25.58 -25.52 24.08
N SER A 408 25.20 -25.37 22.80
CA SER A 408 25.87 -24.44 21.90
C SER A 408 25.72 -23.00 22.40
N ALA A 409 26.77 -22.19 22.20
CA ALA A 409 26.76 -20.76 22.53
C ALA A 409 25.56 -20.01 21.90
N ASP A 410 25.09 -20.48 20.73
CA ASP A 410 23.91 -19.94 20.04
C ASP A 410 22.62 -20.15 20.83
N ALA A 411 22.48 -21.26 21.55
CA ALA A 411 21.31 -21.52 22.39
C ALA A 411 21.28 -20.57 23.62
N VAL A 412 22.46 -20.28 24.18
CA VAL A 412 22.61 -19.33 25.30
C VAL A 412 22.32 -17.90 24.84
N GLU A 413 22.82 -17.49 23.67
CA GLU A 413 22.53 -16.17 23.11
C GLU A 413 21.04 -16.00 22.75
N THR A 414 20.41 -17.07 22.25
CA THR A 414 18.97 -17.08 21.92
C THR A 414 18.11 -16.94 23.18
N ALA A 415 18.46 -17.65 24.26
CA ALA A 415 17.79 -17.52 25.55
C ALA A 415 17.91 -16.10 26.12
N ALA A 416 19.12 -15.51 26.10
CA ALA A 416 19.34 -14.15 26.58
C ALA A 416 18.61 -13.08 25.73
N LYS A 417 18.43 -13.30 24.42
CA LYS A 417 17.59 -12.43 23.57
C LYS A 417 16.11 -12.57 23.91
N LEU A 418 15.64 -13.76 24.26
CA LEU A 418 14.25 -14.01 24.64
C LEU A 418 13.92 -13.34 25.98
N GLU A 419 14.78 -13.46 26.99
CA GLU A 419 14.61 -12.81 28.29
C GLU A 419 14.52 -11.28 28.18
N ARG A 420 15.44 -10.65 27.43
CA ARG A 420 15.39 -9.20 27.18
C ARG A 420 14.10 -8.76 26.49
N ARG A 421 13.53 -9.60 25.63
CA ARG A 421 12.26 -9.31 24.95
C ARG A 421 11.07 -9.41 25.91
N ILE A 422 11.08 -10.39 26.80
CA ILE A 422 10.05 -10.54 27.85
C ILE A 422 10.08 -9.31 28.78
N GLU A 423 11.26 -8.92 29.27
CA GLU A 423 11.42 -7.75 30.14
C GLU A 423 10.94 -6.45 29.47
N TYR A 424 11.20 -6.29 28.17
CA TYR A 424 10.73 -5.14 27.39
C TYR A 424 9.21 -5.10 27.24
N GLU A 425 8.57 -6.25 26.99
CA GLU A 425 7.11 -6.35 26.90
C GLU A 425 6.44 -6.09 28.26
N GLU A 426 7.01 -6.58 29.36
CA GLU A 426 6.51 -6.32 30.72
C GLU A 426 6.57 -4.83 31.09
N LYS A 427 7.70 -4.16 30.80
CA LYS A 427 7.84 -2.71 31.02
C LYS A 427 6.83 -1.91 30.20
N ASN A 428 6.57 -2.31 28.95
CA ASN A 428 5.59 -1.64 28.10
C ASN A 428 4.14 -1.93 28.51
N ALA A 429 3.84 -3.13 29.01
CA ALA A 429 2.53 -3.47 29.55
C ALA A 429 2.20 -2.61 30.79
N ALA A 430 3.18 -2.35 31.65
CA ALA A 430 3.02 -1.43 32.79
C ALA A 430 2.70 0.00 32.34
N VAL A 431 3.44 0.54 31.36
CA VAL A 431 3.18 1.89 30.81
C VAL A 431 1.80 2.00 30.18
N ARG A 432 1.35 0.98 29.43
CA ARG A 432 0.00 0.96 28.85
C ARG A 432 -1.09 0.93 29.93
N THR A 433 -0.89 0.17 30.99
CA THR A 433 -1.83 0.10 32.11
C THR A 433 -1.95 1.46 32.80
N THR A 434 -0.82 2.14 33.07
CA THR A 434 -0.82 3.49 33.65
C THR A 434 -1.53 4.51 32.76
N LEU A 435 -1.31 4.46 31.44
CA LEU A 435 -2.00 5.35 30.49
C LEU A 435 -3.51 5.12 30.47
N ILE A 436 -3.96 3.87 30.48
CA ILE A 436 -5.38 3.52 30.53
C ILE A 436 -6.01 4.01 31.84
N THR A 437 -5.33 3.82 32.98
CA THR A 437 -5.82 4.29 34.28
C THR A 437 -5.90 5.82 34.34
N ALA A 438 -4.90 6.53 33.81
CA ALA A 438 -4.92 7.99 33.72
C ALA A 438 -6.09 8.48 32.86
N GLN A 439 -6.30 7.86 31.71
CA GLN A 439 -7.40 8.20 30.79
C GLN A 439 -8.78 7.90 31.37
N GLN A 440 -8.92 6.83 32.17
CA GLN A 440 -10.15 6.53 32.90
C GLN A 440 -10.41 7.51 34.04
N SER A 441 -9.37 8.00 34.72
CA SER A 441 -9.51 8.98 35.81
C SER A 441 -9.97 10.35 35.31
N GLU A 442 -9.60 10.74 34.09
CA GLU A 442 -10.08 11.98 33.46
C GLU A 442 -11.56 11.89 33.02
N MET A 443 -12.05 10.69 32.67
CA MET A 443 -13.45 10.51 32.26
C MET A 443 -14.44 10.47 33.43
N VAL A 444 -13.99 10.18 34.66
CA VAL A 444 -14.84 10.12 35.87
C VAL A 444 -14.82 11.45 36.63
N GLY A 445 -14.74 12.57 35.92
CA GLY A 445 -14.91 13.92 36.45
C GLY A 445 -16.33 14.18 36.99
N ILE A 446 -16.69 13.52 38.08
CA ILE A 446 -17.86 13.86 38.90
C ILE A 446 -17.46 15.07 39.74
N ALA A 447 -17.94 16.25 39.33
CA ALA A 447 -17.84 17.46 40.13
C ALA A 447 -18.62 17.29 41.45
N PRO A 448 -18.05 17.64 42.61
CA PRO A 448 -18.80 17.64 43.87
C PRO A 448 -19.84 18.77 43.85
N SER A 449 -21.09 18.41 44.11
CA SER A 449 -22.22 19.34 44.24
C SER A 449 -22.03 20.26 45.44
N THR A 450 -21.77 21.55 45.21
CA THR A 450 -21.87 22.57 46.26
C THR A 450 -23.31 23.06 46.39
N THR A 451 -23.89 22.78 47.56
CA THR A 451 -25.17 23.27 48.04
C THR A 451 -25.15 24.80 48.10
N ARG A 452 -26.12 25.47 47.45
CA ARG A 452 -26.26 26.93 47.41
C ARG A 452 -27.28 27.37 48.46
N ALA A 453 -26.84 28.19 49.42
CA ALA A 453 -27.70 28.97 50.30
C ALA A 453 -27.89 30.40 49.74
N ASN A 454 -29.07 30.96 49.98
CA ASN A 454 -29.55 32.26 49.51
C ASN A 454 -28.76 33.46 50.06
N GLY A 455 -28.64 34.53 49.25
CA GLY A 455 -28.12 35.83 49.68
C GLY A 455 -28.12 36.86 48.53
N ALA A 456 -28.48 38.10 48.83
CA ALA A 456 -29.08 39.08 47.94
C ALA A 456 -28.13 39.95 47.07
N LEU A 457 -28.72 40.49 46.00
CA LEU A 457 -28.50 41.74 45.25
C LEU A 457 -27.24 42.60 45.53
N SER A 458 -26.43 42.85 44.48
CA SER A 458 -26.26 44.17 43.82
C SER A 458 -25.19 44.13 42.71
N PRO A 459 -25.29 44.96 41.64
CA PRO A 459 -24.37 44.94 40.50
C PRO A 459 -23.29 46.02 40.62
N THR A 460 -22.06 45.75 40.15
CA THR A 460 -21.23 46.71 39.39
C THR A 460 -19.85 46.16 39.02
N SER A 461 -19.43 46.60 37.83
CA SER A 461 -18.06 46.79 37.35
C SER A 461 -17.31 45.59 36.76
N SER A 462 -17.08 45.74 35.46
CA SER A 462 -16.14 45.03 34.61
C SER A 462 -14.70 45.21 35.09
N SER A 463 -13.96 44.11 35.22
CA SER A 463 -12.50 44.14 35.20
C SER A 463 -11.98 42.98 34.35
N SER A 464 -11.27 43.36 33.29
CA SER A 464 -10.56 42.52 32.33
C SER A 464 -9.45 41.71 32.98
N VAL A 465 -9.56 40.37 32.91
CA VAL A 465 -8.51 39.44 33.35
C VAL A 465 -7.49 39.26 32.22
N LYS A 466 -6.29 39.79 32.42
CA LYS A 466 -5.10 39.49 31.59
C LYS A 466 -4.63 38.06 31.90
N LEU A 467 -4.83 37.13 30.96
CA LEU A 467 -4.21 35.81 30.96
C LEU A 467 -2.71 35.94 30.64
N LYS A 468 -1.88 35.72 31.66
CA LYS A 468 -0.42 35.69 31.56
C LYS A 468 0.01 34.25 31.23
N TYR A 469 0.21 33.96 29.94
CA TYR A 469 0.78 32.67 29.50
C TYR A 469 2.26 32.60 29.91
N ARG A 470 2.61 31.65 30.77
CA ARG A 470 3.98 31.36 31.20
C ARG A 470 4.49 30.15 30.41
N VAL A 471 5.40 30.39 29.46
CA VAL A 471 6.11 29.36 28.71
C VAL A 471 7.08 28.64 29.66
N PRO A 472 7.10 27.30 29.76
CA PRO A 472 8.12 26.60 30.53
C PRO A 472 9.46 26.62 29.80
N ALA A 473 10.51 26.96 30.53
CA ALA A 473 11.88 27.00 30.03
C ALA A 473 12.37 25.60 29.59
N LYS A 474 13.02 25.59 28.43
CA LYS A 474 13.73 24.45 27.85
C LYS A 474 14.93 24.12 28.76
N LYS A 475 15.00 22.87 29.25
CA LYS A 475 16.15 22.38 30.02
C LYS A 475 17.21 21.90 29.02
N GLU A 476 18.26 22.70 28.84
CA GLU A 476 19.49 22.29 28.15
C GLU A 476 20.14 21.15 28.93
N ARG A 477 20.47 20.07 28.23
CA ARG A 477 21.25 18.94 28.75
C ARG A 477 22.64 19.04 28.12
N THR A 478 23.58 19.58 28.87
CA THR A 478 25.02 19.46 28.61
C THR A 478 25.42 17.99 28.70
N ARG A 479 26.20 17.52 27.71
CA ARG A 479 26.92 16.24 27.77
C ARG A 479 28.33 16.55 28.26
N ASP A 480 28.67 16.01 29.41
CA ASP A 480 30.04 15.85 29.84
C ASP A 480 30.66 14.68 29.05
N ILE A 481 31.84 14.91 28.51
CA ILE A 481 32.70 13.92 27.87
C ILE A 481 33.76 13.58 28.91
N ASP A 482 33.71 12.37 29.44
CA ASP A 482 34.80 11.81 30.23
C ASP A 482 35.89 11.33 29.26
N GLU A 483 37.03 12.01 29.31
CA GLU A 483 38.32 11.49 28.88
C GLU A 483 38.77 10.45 29.91
N ASP A 484 39.08 9.23 29.47
CA ASP A 484 39.88 8.32 30.28
C ASP A 484 41.04 7.77 29.44
N SER A 485 42.22 8.10 29.92
CA SER A 485 43.53 7.78 29.39
C SER A 485 44.08 6.56 30.10
N THR A 486 44.46 5.51 29.36
CA THR A 486 45.44 4.55 29.85
C THR A 486 46.40 4.15 28.74
N SER A 487 47.64 4.62 28.92
CA SER A 487 48.88 4.16 28.34
C SER A 487 49.25 2.74 28.79
N SER A 488 49.86 1.95 27.91
CA SER A 488 51.09 1.20 28.20
C SER A 488 51.62 0.50 26.94
N ASP A 489 52.78 0.99 26.48
CA ASP A 489 54.01 0.28 26.12
C ASP A 489 53.99 -1.02 25.30
N GLY A 490 54.80 -0.99 24.24
CA GLY A 490 55.28 -2.17 23.51
C GLY A 490 56.15 -1.78 22.34
N ALA A 491 57.44 -1.52 22.61
CA ALA A 491 58.48 -1.30 21.63
C ALA A 491 58.71 -2.54 20.75
N ASP A 492 59.03 -2.34 19.46
CA ASP A 492 60.33 -2.74 18.92
C ASP A 492 60.52 -2.26 17.47
N ALA A 493 61.75 -1.82 17.24
CA ALA A 493 62.28 -1.25 16.01
C ALA A 493 62.47 -2.30 14.90
N VAL A 494 62.30 -1.91 13.63
CA VAL A 494 63.27 -2.19 12.54
C VAL A 494 63.10 -1.12 11.46
N SER A 495 64.23 -0.53 11.10
CA SER A 495 64.57 0.33 9.96
C SER A 495 64.08 -0.18 8.59
N ASP A 496 63.64 0.70 7.69
CA ASP A 496 64.49 1.01 6.53
C ASP A 496 64.03 2.22 5.70
N SER A 497 65.02 2.73 4.98
CA SER A 497 65.18 4.04 4.35
C SER A 497 64.49 4.31 3.00
N SER A 498 64.44 5.62 2.67
CA SER A 498 64.41 6.25 1.31
C SER A 498 63.10 6.11 0.52
N SER A 499 62.56 7.08 -0.23
CA SER A 499 63.04 8.28 -0.92
C SER A 499 61.82 9.19 -1.18
N ALA A 500 61.86 10.49 -0.87
CA ALA A 500 62.03 11.61 -1.82
C ALA A 500 61.39 11.41 -3.23
N ARG A 501 60.29 12.13 -3.52
CA ARG A 501 60.25 13.16 -4.57
C ARG A 501 58.90 13.87 -4.67
N ASP A 502 59.03 15.16 -4.93
CA ASP A 502 58.03 16.19 -5.23
C ASP A 502 57.17 15.87 -6.46
N ASP A 503 55.87 16.20 -6.39
CA ASP A 503 55.17 17.22 -7.20
C ASP A 503 53.70 17.34 -6.77
#